data_AF-A0A965QWR5-F1
#
_entry.id   AF-A0A965QWR5-F1
#
_cell.length_a   1.000
_cell.length_b   1.000
_cell.length_c   1.000
_cell.angle_alpha   90.00
_cell.angle_beta   90.00
_cell.angle_gamma   90.00
#
_symmetry.space_group_name_H-M   'P 1'
#
loop_
_entity.id
_entity.type
_entity.pdbx_description
1 polymer ?
#
loop_
_entity_poly.entity_id
_entity_poly.type
_entity_poly.pdbx_seq_one_letter_code
_entity_poly.pdbx_strand_id
1 'polypeptide(L)'
;MRCLLAAAAAAMLAMAAGAADDPPGFTNSIGMRMVAIPAGEFRMGSAEEAEAIAEAFAAYGRPASYFADEFPRHDVRITKPFHLGMHEVTVGEFGTFVAATGYRTEAERDGSGGWGYDPASGRCVGRDRRFTWRDPGFEQSPRHPVLNVTWNDARAFCDWLTKQEGRTYRLPTEAEWEYACRAGTTTRYSCGDDPALLLRTSRTFDPAGRDVKLHVQDVPIPGDGPLPFTVPVGSYLANAFGLYDMHGNV
;
A
#
# COMPACT_ATOMS: atom_id res chain seq x y z
N MET A 1 46.50 -18.20 -43.70
CA MET A 1 45.79 -16.93 -43.38
C MET A 1 45.10 -17.15 -42.05
N ARG A 2 45.51 -16.40 -41.01
CA ARG A 2 45.07 -16.55 -39.63
C ARG A 2 43.64 -16.02 -39.48
N CYS A 3 42.75 -16.75 -38.83
CA CYS A 3 41.56 -16.17 -38.19
C CYS A 3 41.26 -16.98 -36.92
N LEU A 4 41.74 -16.46 -35.79
CA LEU A 4 41.31 -16.85 -34.45
C LEU A 4 39.88 -16.33 -34.26
N LEU A 5 38.92 -17.24 -34.06
CA LEU A 5 37.60 -16.91 -33.52
C LEU A 5 37.68 -17.06 -32.00
N ALA A 6 37.88 -15.94 -31.31
CA ALA A 6 37.58 -15.80 -29.89
C ALA A 6 36.30 -14.95 -29.80
N ALA A 7 35.19 -15.58 -29.41
CA ALA A 7 33.97 -14.86 -29.02
C ALA A 7 33.69 -15.20 -27.56
N ALA A 8 33.75 -14.15 -26.74
CA ALA A 8 33.72 -14.18 -25.29
C ALA A 8 32.39 -14.73 -24.74
N ALA A 9 32.48 -15.63 -23.76
CA ALA A 9 31.36 -15.96 -22.91
C ALA A 9 31.08 -14.75 -22.00
N ALA A 10 29.94 -14.09 -22.20
CA ALA A 10 29.45 -13.08 -21.28
C ALA A 10 28.94 -13.80 -20.02
N ALA A 11 29.75 -13.80 -18.96
CA ALA A 11 29.29 -14.17 -17.64
C ALA A 11 28.33 -13.07 -17.15
N MET A 12 27.03 -13.35 -17.13
CA MET A 12 26.08 -12.57 -16.34
C MET A 12 26.44 -12.77 -14.87
N LEU A 13 27.10 -11.78 -14.26
CA LEU A 13 27.11 -11.67 -12.81
C LEU A 13 25.68 -11.38 -12.37
N ALA A 14 25.01 -12.36 -11.77
CA ALA A 14 23.89 -12.09 -10.90
C ALA A 14 24.43 -11.26 -9.72
N MET A 15 24.05 -9.99 -9.67
CA MET A 15 24.25 -9.17 -8.48
C MET A 15 23.35 -9.77 -7.40
N ALA A 16 23.94 -10.52 -6.47
CA ALA A 16 23.27 -10.86 -5.24
C ALA A 16 22.95 -9.55 -4.52
N ALA A 17 21.67 -9.20 -4.43
CA ALA A 17 21.22 -8.20 -3.48
C ALA A 17 21.70 -8.66 -2.10
N GLY A 18 22.62 -7.91 -1.51
CA GLY A 18 23.01 -8.13 -0.13
C GLY A 18 21.74 -8.09 0.71
N ALA A 19 21.49 -9.13 1.51
CA ALA A 19 20.41 -9.12 2.46
C ALA A 19 20.64 -7.93 3.39
N ALA A 20 19.87 -6.86 3.20
CA ALA A 20 19.72 -5.84 4.21
C ALA A 20 19.25 -6.57 5.49
N ASP A 21 19.88 -6.26 6.63
CA ASP A 21 19.44 -6.80 7.90
C ASP A 21 17.94 -6.56 8.05
N ASP A 22 17.20 -7.60 8.47
CA ASP A 22 15.76 -7.53 8.68
C ASP A 22 15.44 -6.34 9.62
N PRO A 23 14.55 -5.40 9.24
CA PRO A 23 14.32 -4.21 10.04
C PRO A 23 13.94 -4.57 11.48
N PRO A 24 14.42 -3.81 12.48
CA PRO A 24 14.09 -4.08 13.88
C PRO A 24 12.59 -4.17 14.08
N GLY A 25 12.14 -5.14 14.89
CA GLY A 25 10.72 -5.40 15.02
C GLY A 25 10.41 -6.69 15.75
N PHE A 26 9.16 -7.15 15.63
CA PHE A 26 8.73 -8.45 16.13
C PHE A 26 7.70 -9.09 15.21
N THR A 27 7.44 -10.39 15.41
CA THR A 27 6.33 -11.09 14.77
C THR A 27 5.26 -11.36 15.83
N ASN A 28 4.01 -11.00 15.58
CA ASN A 28 2.93 -11.22 16.53
C ASN A 28 2.39 -12.67 16.50
N SER A 29 1.41 -12.98 17.34
CA SER A 29 0.85 -14.32 17.51
C SER A 29 0.19 -14.92 16.27
N ILE A 30 -0.16 -14.09 15.27
CA ILE A 30 -0.77 -14.54 14.01
C ILE A 30 0.17 -14.43 12.81
N GLY A 31 1.45 -14.13 13.05
CA GLY A 31 2.47 -14.08 12.00
C GLY A 31 2.67 -12.71 11.36
N MET A 32 1.98 -11.65 11.81
CA MET A 32 2.20 -10.30 11.30
C MET A 32 3.59 -9.80 11.73
N ARG A 33 4.38 -9.32 10.77
CA ARG A 33 5.63 -8.61 11.03
C ARG A 33 5.33 -7.16 11.40
N MET A 34 5.85 -6.72 12.54
CA MET A 34 5.72 -5.36 13.05
C MET A 34 7.10 -4.70 13.06
N VAL A 35 7.25 -3.61 12.31
CA VAL A 35 8.50 -2.83 12.17
C VAL A 35 8.55 -1.76 13.25
N ALA A 36 9.70 -1.58 13.90
CA ALA A 36 9.94 -0.52 14.86
C ALA A 36 10.20 0.81 14.15
N ILE A 37 9.37 1.81 14.44
CA ILE A 37 9.45 3.16 13.89
C ILE A 37 10.02 4.09 14.97
N PRO A 38 11.17 4.75 14.71
CA PRO A 38 11.83 5.57 15.71
C PRO A 38 11.05 6.85 16.00
N ALA A 39 11.14 7.35 17.23
CA ALA A 39 10.75 8.73 17.52
C ALA A 39 11.57 9.71 16.66
N GLY A 40 10.97 10.84 16.30
CA GLY A 40 11.61 11.81 15.44
C GLY A 40 10.70 12.98 15.07
N GLU A 41 11.22 13.84 14.22
CA GLU A 41 10.52 15.02 13.70
C GLU A 41 10.51 14.97 12.19
N PHE A 42 9.43 15.46 11.60
CA PHE A 42 9.32 15.61 10.15
C PHE A 42 8.38 16.76 9.78
N ARG A 43 8.42 17.13 8.52
CA ARG A 43 7.48 18.08 7.92
C ARG A 43 6.30 17.32 7.32
N MET A 44 5.15 17.42 7.96
CA MET A 44 3.89 16.83 7.49
C MET A 44 3.20 17.75 6.49
N GLY A 45 2.54 17.18 5.50
CA GLY A 45 1.88 17.89 4.39
C GLY A 45 2.80 18.13 3.19
N SER A 46 2.26 18.78 2.16
CA SER A 46 2.97 18.91 0.89
C SER A 46 4.07 19.98 0.90
N ALA A 47 5.18 19.69 0.22
CA ALA A 47 6.26 20.65 -0.01
C ALA A 47 6.02 21.51 -1.26
N GLU A 48 5.15 21.06 -2.15
CA GLU A 48 4.76 21.73 -3.37
C GLU A 48 3.49 22.53 -3.11
N GLU A 49 3.27 23.63 -3.84
CA GLU A 49 2.03 24.40 -3.75
C GLU A 49 0.88 23.68 -4.47
N ALA A 50 -0.37 23.97 -4.08
CA ALA A 50 -1.55 23.26 -4.58
C ALA A 50 -1.70 23.34 -6.10
N GLU A 51 -1.29 24.46 -6.70
CA GLU A 51 -1.27 24.66 -8.15
C GLU A 51 -0.27 23.73 -8.84
N ALA A 52 0.91 23.56 -8.27
CA ALA A 52 1.94 22.66 -8.81
C ALA A 52 1.49 21.19 -8.71
N ILE A 53 0.80 20.82 -7.62
CA ILE A 53 0.20 19.48 -7.46
C ILE A 53 -0.87 19.26 -8.52
N ALA A 54 -1.78 20.22 -8.71
CA ALA A 54 -2.83 20.13 -9.73
C ALA A 54 -2.26 20.02 -11.16
N GLU A 55 -1.15 20.71 -11.45
CA GLU A 55 -0.44 20.59 -12.73
C GLU A 55 0.23 19.21 -12.88
N ALA A 56 0.95 18.75 -11.85
CA ALA A 56 1.61 17.44 -11.85
C ALA A 56 0.61 16.29 -12.00
N PHE A 57 -0.60 16.46 -11.47
CA PHE A 57 -1.70 15.49 -11.54
C PHE A 57 -2.86 15.95 -12.43
N ALA A 58 -2.58 16.68 -13.51
CA ALA A 58 -3.63 17.22 -14.39
C ALA A 58 -4.63 16.17 -14.91
N ALA A 59 -4.20 14.90 -15.04
CA ALA A 59 -5.06 13.77 -15.40
C ALA A 59 -6.22 13.52 -14.40
N TYR A 60 -6.07 13.93 -13.14
CA TYR A 60 -7.15 13.86 -12.14
C TYR A 60 -8.27 14.85 -12.41
N GLY A 61 -8.02 15.88 -13.22
CA GLY A 61 -8.99 16.92 -13.55
C GLY A 61 -9.50 17.67 -12.32
N ARG A 62 -8.70 17.77 -11.26
CA ARG A 62 -9.02 18.47 -10.02
C ARG A 62 -8.37 19.86 -9.99
N PRO A 63 -9.08 20.91 -9.56
CA PRO A 63 -8.48 22.23 -9.38
C PRO A 63 -7.54 22.26 -8.16
N ALA A 64 -6.64 23.23 -8.09
CA ALA A 64 -5.73 23.42 -6.95
C ALA A 64 -6.45 23.41 -5.59
N SER A 65 -7.64 24.01 -5.50
CA SER A 65 -8.44 24.02 -4.26
C SER A 65 -8.83 22.65 -3.73
N TYR A 66 -8.76 21.60 -4.56
CA TYR A 66 -8.98 20.22 -4.14
C TYR A 66 -7.87 19.70 -3.23
N PHE A 67 -6.65 20.20 -3.38
CA PHE A 67 -5.46 19.80 -2.61
C PHE A 67 -5.20 20.71 -1.41
N ALA A 68 -6.15 21.57 -1.06
CA ALA A 68 -5.96 22.58 -0.02
C ALA A 68 -5.79 21.97 1.39
N ASP A 69 -6.25 20.73 1.59
CA ASP A 69 -6.10 19.97 2.83
C ASP A 69 -4.70 19.38 3.03
N GLU A 70 -3.85 19.39 2.00
CA GLU A 70 -2.42 19.04 2.13
C GLU A 70 -1.59 20.18 2.79
N PHE A 71 -2.22 21.31 3.09
CA PHE A 71 -1.60 22.54 3.60
C PHE A 71 -2.22 23.00 4.94
N PRO A 72 -1.49 23.80 5.75
CA PRO A 72 -0.10 24.16 5.57
C PRO A 72 0.82 23.01 5.94
N ARG A 73 1.97 22.93 5.26
CA ARG A 73 3.08 22.11 5.73
C ARG A 73 3.48 22.57 7.14
N HIS A 74 3.66 21.65 8.07
CA HIS A 74 3.95 21.99 9.46
C HIS A 74 4.88 20.96 10.12
N ASP A 75 5.51 21.34 11.23
CA ASP A 75 6.40 20.47 12.00
C ASP A 75 5.58 19.53 12.87
N VAL A 76 5.88 18.24 12.77
CA VAL A 76 5.28 17.21 13.62
C VAL A 76 6.38 16.43 14.30
N ARG A 77 6.19 16.17 15.60
CA ARG A 77 7.10 15.37 16.42
C ARG A 77 6.43 14.09 16.89
N ILE A 78 6.95 12.96 16.41
CA ILE A 78 6.66 11.63 16.96
C ILE A 78 7.46 11.48 18.25
N THR A 79 6.80 11.72 19.39
CA THR A 79 7.48 11.79 20.71
C THR A 79 7.87 10.43 21.29
N LYS A 80 7.26 9.34 20.82
CA LYS A 80 7.52 7.98 21.28
C LYS A 80 7.69 7.08 20.07
N PRO A 81 8.71 6.19 20.07
CA PRO A 81 8.78 5.16 19.05
C PRO A 81 7.55 4.27 19.15
N PHE A 82 7.14 3.72 18.01
CA PHE A 82 5.99 2.82 17.92
C PHE A 82 6.32 1.67 16.97
N HIS A 83 5.40 0.71 16.83
CA HIS A 83 5.52 -0.32 15.82
C HIS A 83 4.39 -0.18 14.81
N LEU A 84 4.68 -0.44 13.54
CA LEU A 84 3.72 -0.45 12.45
C LEU A 84 3.77 -1.80 11.72
N GLY A 85 2.64 -2.27 11.20
CA GLY A 85 2.64 -3.46 10.35
C GLY A 85 3.58 -3.25 9.17
N MET A 86 4.44 -4.23 8.89
CA MET A 86 5.38 -4.21 7.75
C MET A 86 4.65 -4.09 6.40
N HIS A 87 3.44 -4.64 6.36
CA HIS A 87 2.56 -4.76 5.22
C HIS A 87 1.15 -4.32 5.64
N GLU A 88 0.28 -4.09 4.67
CA GLU A 88 -1.16 -4.05 4.89
C GLU A 88 -1.64 -5.39 5.50
N VAL A 89 -2.75 -5.35 6.24
CA VAL A 89 -3.35 -6.57 6.80
C VAL A 89 -3.79 -7.47 5.65
N THR A 90 -3.33 -8.72 5.66
CA THR A 90 -3.60 -9.67 4.59
C THR A 90 -4.95 -10.38 4.75
N VAL A 91 -5.46 -10.95 3.65
CA VAL A 91 -6.65 -11.83 3.66
C VAL A 91 -6.49 -12.98 4.66
N GLY A 92 -5.30 -13.57 4.78
CA GLY A 92 -5.03 -14.65 5.72
C GLY A 92 -5.07 -14.22 7.18
N GLU A 93 -4.47 -13.07 7.49
CA GLU A 93 -4.46 -12.52 8.86
C GLU A 93 -5.86 -12.09 9.29
N PHE A 94 -6.59 -11.37 8.43
CA PHE A 94 -7.98 -11.01 8.69
C PHE A 94 -8.88 -12.24 8.79
N GLY A 95 -8.62 -13.26 7.97
CA GLY A 95 -9.31 -14.55 8.04
C GLY A 95 -9.11 -15.28 9.37
N THR A 96 -7.94 -15.14 9.99
CA THR A 96 -7.65 -15.68 11.33
C THR A 96 -8.53 -14.99 12.38
N PHE A 97 -8.65 -13.65 12.32
CA PHE A 97 -9.56 -12.90 13.17
C PHE A 97 -11.02 -13.35 13.00
N VAL A 98 -11.50 -13.43 11.76
CA VAL A 98 -12.89 -13.85 11.48
C VAL A 98 -13.15 -15.28 11.97
N ALA A 99 -12.21 -16.21 11.75
CA ALA A 99 -12.34 -17.59 12.22
C ALA A 99 -12.38 -17.68 13.75
N ALA A 100 -11.56 -16.90 14.46
CA ALA A 100 -11.48 -16.92 15.91
C ALA A 100 -12.70 -16.30 16.61
N THR A 101 -13.40 -15.37 15.95
CA THR A 101 -14.43 -14.53 16.58
C THR A 101 -15.82 -14.72 15.99
N GLY A 102 -15.94 -15.34 14.81
CA GLY A 102 -17.18 -15.36 14.04
C GLY A 102 -17.56 -13.97 13.49
N TYR A 103 -16.61 -13.03 13.40
CA TYR A 103 -16.89 -11.67 12.96
C TYR A 103 -17.46 -11.64 11.53
N ARG A 104 -18.48 -10.80 11.33
CA ARG A 104 -19.02 -10.45 10.01
C ARG A 104 -18.76 -8.98 9.76
N THR A 105 -18.13 -8.60 8.65
CA THR A 105 -17.82 -7.20 8.32
C THR A 105 -19.07 -6.33 8.25
N GLU A 106 -18.93 -5.00 8.33
CA GLU A 106 -20.07 -4.09 8.13
C GLU A 106 -20.75 -4.30 6.78
N ALA A 107 -19.97 -4.47 5.72
CA ALA A 107 -20.48 -4.77 4.37
C ALA A 107 -21.32 -6.06 4.33
N GLU A 108 -20.98 -7.07 5.13
CA GLU A 108 -21.76 -8.29 5.26
C GLU A 108 -23.00 -8.12 6.17
N ARG A 109 -22.89 -7.32 7.23
CA ARG A 109 -23.96 -7.11 8.22
C ARG A 109 -25.08 -6.22 7.69
N ASP A 110 -24.74 -5.12 7.02
CA ASP A 110 -25.69 -4.17 6.45
C ASP A 110 -26.38 -4.71 5.19
N GLY A 111 -25.84 -5.79 4.61
CA GLY A 111 -26.40 -6.47 3.45
C GLY A 111 -26.27 -5.69 2.14
N SER A 112 -25.41 -4.68 2.09
CA SER A 112 -25.11 -3.93 0.87
C SER A 112 -23.87 -4.46 0.13
N GLY A 113 -23.01 -5.21 0.83
CA GLY A 113 -21.80 -5.79 0.27
C GLY A 113 -20.71 -4.77 -0.04
N GLY A 114 -19.69 -5.26 -0.74
CA GLY A 114 -18.47 -4.54 -1.08
C GLY A 114 -18.46 -4.03 -2.52
N TRP A 115 -17.45 -3.22 -2.83
CA TRP A 115 -17.09 -2.91 -4.21
C TRP A 115 -16.34 -4.10 -4.80
N GLY A 116 -16.46 -4.32 -6.10
CA GLY A 116 -15.76 -5.43 -6.74
C GLY A 116 -15.65 -5.32 -8.23
N TYR A 117 -14.81 -6.17 -8.80
CA TYR A 117 -14.62 -6.29 -10.23
C TYR A 117 -15.66 -7.25 -10.82
N ASP A 118 -16.31 -6.85 -11.91
CA ASP A 118 -17.17 -7.75 -12.67
C ASP A 118 -16.48 -8.16 -13.99
N PRO A 119 -16.00 -9.42 -14.09
CA PRO A 119 -15.32 -9.91 -15.28
C PRO A 119 -16.16 -9.85 -16.55
N ALA A 120 -17.49 -9.93 -16.46
CA ALA A 120 -18.37 -9.86 -17.62
C ALA A 120 -18.41 -8.45 -18.21
N SER A 121 -18.34 -7.42 -17.37
CA SER A 121 -18.30 -6.02 -17.80
C SER A 121 -16.88 -5.49 -18.01
N GLY A 122 -15.88 -6.17 -17.44
CA GLY A 122 -14.48 -5.75 -17.45
C GLY A 122 -14.19 -4.54 -16.55
N ARG A 123 -15.08 -4.18 -15.62
CA ARG A 123 -15.02 -2.96 -14.81
C ARG A 123 -15.21 -3.22 -13.31
N CYS A 124 -14.69 -2.33 -12.48
CA CYS A 124 -15.12 -2.23 -11.09
C CYS A 124 -16.56 -1.68 -11.06
N VAL A 125 -17.42 -2.33 -10.27
CA VAL A 125 -18.83 -1.99 -10.14
C VAL A 125 -19.13 -1.58 -8.70
N GLY A 126 -20.29 -0.94 -8.52
CA GLY A 126 -20.80 -0.49 -7.22
C GLY A 126 -20.96 -1.60 -6.18
N ARG A 127 -21.35 -1.17 -4.98
CA ARG A 127 -21.60 -2.10 -3.86
C ARG A 127 -22.61 -3.17 -4.25
N ASP A 128 -22.22 -4.43 -4.11
CA ASP A 128 -23.07 -5.59 -4.33
C ASP A 128 -22.76 -6.66 -3.28
N ARG A 129 -23.81 -7.34 -2.79
CA ARG A 129 -23.74 -8.41 -1.78
C ARG A 129 -22.84 -9.57 -2.17
N ARG A 130 -22.60 -9.78 -3.46
CA ARG A 130 -21.67 -10.82 -3.93
C ARG A 130 -20.21 -10.49 -3.62
N PHE A 131 -19.88 -9.21 -3.49
CA PHE A 131 -18.53 -8.80 -3.16
C PHE A 131 -18.35 -8.65 -1.65
N THR A 132 -17.30 -9.25 -1.14
CA THR A 132 -16.92 -9.19 0.28
C THR A 132 -15.41 -9.15 0.40
N TRP A 133 -14.88 -9.12 1.62
CA TRP A 133 -13.45 -9.28 1.86
C TRP A 133 -12.90 -10.64 1.40
N ARG A 134 -13.76 -11.65 1.20
CA ARG A 134 -13.39 -12.99 0.72
C ARG A 134 -13.36 -13.10 -0.80
N ASP A 135 -14.12 -12.24 -1.48
CA ASP A 135 -14.30 -12.28 -2.93
C ASP A 135 -14.56 -10.85 -3.42
N PRO A 136 -13.52 -10.13 -3.88
CA PRO A 136 -13.67 -8.81 -4.49
C PRO A 136 -13.98 -8.89 -6.00
N GLY A 137 -14.31 -10.06 -6.54
CA GLY A 137 -14.55 -10.27 -7.97
C GLY A 137 -13.30 -10.57 -8.79
N PHE A 138 -12.18 -10.85 -8.12
CA PHE A 138 -10.94 -11.36 -8.69
C PHE A 138 -10.22 -12.25 -7.66
N GLU A 139 -9.29 -13.08 -8.13
CA GLU A 139 -8.58 -14.01 -7.25
C GLU A 139 -7.63 -13.27 -6.30
N GLN A 140 -7.74 -13.59 -5.00
CA GLN A 140 -6.79 -13.15 -3.97
C GLN A 140 -6.24 -14.35 -3.22
N SER A 141 -4.91 -14.47 -3.18
CA SER A 141 -4.25 -15.41 -2.27
C SER A 141 -4.36 -14.91 -0.81
N PRO A 142 -4.12 -15.76 0.21
CA PRO A 142 -4.03 -15.31 1.61
C PRO A 142 -3.00 -14.21 1.89
N ARG A 143 -2.02 -14.00 1.00
CA ARG A 143 -0.99 -12.94 1.10
C ARG A 143 -1.38 -11.61 0.47
N HIS A 144 -2.52 -11.49 -0.20
CA HIS A 144 -3.00 -10.20 -0.71
C HIS A 144 -3.55 -9.35 0.44
N PRO A 145 -3.57 -8.01 0.32
CA PRO A 145 -4.23 -7.15 1.29
C PRO A 145 -5.73 -7.45 1.34
N VAL A 146 -6.30 -7.43 2.55
CA VAL A 146 -7.74 -7.60 2.73
C VAL A 146 -8.48 -6.36 2.22
N LEU A 147 -9.52 -6.59 1.42
CA LEU A 147 -10.37 -5.53 0.85
C LEU A 147 -11.75 -5.52 1.49
N ASN A 148 -12.56 -4.51 1.15
CA ASN A 148 -13.96 -4.41 1.60
C ASN A 148 -14.14 -4.48 3.13
N VAL A 149 -13.14 -3.96 3.87
CA VAL A 149 -13.18 -3.76 5.31
C VAL A 149 -13.38 -2.27 5.59
N THR A 150 -14.28 -1.94 6.51
CA THR A 150 -14.47 -0.55 6.93
C THR A 150 -13.47 -0.17 8.02
N TRP A 151 -13.44 1.12 8.36
CA TRP A 151 -12.68 1.60 9.50
C TRP A 151 -13.10 0.91 10.83
N ASN A 152 -14.40 0.61 11.00
CA ASN A 152 -14.90 -0.10 12.17
C ASN A 152 -14.46 -1.57 12.17
N ASP A 153 -14.41 -2.22 11.01
CA ASP A 153 -13.88 -3.58 10.88
C ASP A 153 -12.39 -3.63 11.24
N ALA A 154 -11.61 -2.66 10.75
CA ALA A 154 -10.18 -2.56 11.04
C ALA A 154 -9.90 -2.26 12.53
N ARG A 155 -10.72 -1.42 13.16
CA ARG A 155 -10.66 -1.23 14.62
C ARG A 155 -11.01 -2.49 15.39
N ALA A 156 -12.04 -3.22 14.99
CA ALA A 156 -12.42 -4.48 15.64
C ALA A 156 -11.30 -5.53 15.57
N PHE A 157 -10.59 -5.59 14.44
CA PHE A 157 -9.39 -6.41 14.29
C PHE A 157 -8.29 -6.02 15.28
N CYS A 158 -7.98 -4.72 15.40
CA CYS A 158 -7.01 -4.21 16.37
C CYS A 158 -7.41 -4.50 17.83
N ASP A 159 -8.69 -4.30 18.17
CA ASP A 159 -9.22 -4.56 19.51
C ASP A 159 -9.14 -6.05 19.86
N TRP A 160 -9.37 -6.93 18.89
CA TRP A 160 -9.22 -8.36 19.07
C TRP A 160 -7.76 -8.75 19.33
N LEU A 161 -6.81 -8.30 18.48
CA LEU A 161 -5.38 -8.55 18.72
C LEU A 161 -4.92 -8.02 20.08
N THR A 162 -5.43 -6.85 20.47
CA THR A 162 -5.14 -6.25 21.78
C THR A 162 -5.55 -7.17 22.92
N LYS A 163 -6.76 -7.74 22.84
CA LYS A 163 -7.26 -8.69 23.85
C LYS A 163 -6.48 -10.01 23.84
N GLN A 164 -6.06 -10.49 22.67
CA GLN A 164 -5.31 -11.73 22.55
C GLN A 164 -3.91 -11.64 23.17
N GLU A 165 -3.21 -10.52 22.97
CA GLU A 165 -1.80 -10.41 23.33
C GLU A 165 -1.51 -9.54 24.56
N GLY A 166 -2.52 -8.83 25.07
CA GLY A 166 -2.34 -7.88 26.17
C GLY A 166 -1.45 -6.67 25.81
N ARG A 167 -1.27 -6.40 24.51
CA ARG A 167 -0.52 -5.25 23.97
C ARG A 167 -1.47 -4.39 23.15
N THR A 168 -1.33 -3.08 23.19
CA THR A 168 -2.20 -2.19 22.40
C THR A 168 -1.89 -2.28 20.91
N TYR A 169 -2.83 -2.83 20.14
CA TYR A 169 -2.92 -2.69 18.69
C TYR A 169 -3.96 -1.63 18.35
N ARG A 170 -3.65 -0.79 17.37
CA ARG A 170 -4.54 0.28 16.90
C ARG A 170 -4.17 0.67 15.47
N LEU A 171 -5.06 1.40 14.82
CA LEU A 171 -4.72 2.11 13.60
C LEU A 171 -3.68 3.21 13.89
N PRO A 172 -2.75 3.49 12.95
CA PRO A 172 -1.86 4.63 13.07
C PRO A 172 -2.67 5.92 13.03
N THR A 173 -2.15 6.99 13.64
CA THR A 173 -2.62 8.33 13.29
C THR A 173 -2.14 8.69 11.89
N GLU A 174 -2.77 9.68 11.27
CA GLU A 174 -2.31 10.18 9.96
C GLU A 174 -0.84 10.64 10.01
N ALA A 175 -0.46 11.37 11.06
CA ALA A 175 0.92 11.80 11.31
C ALA A 175 1.90 10.63 11.45
N GLU A 176 1.51 9.55 12.14
CA GLU A 176 2.34 8.35 12.24
C GLU A 176 2.47 7.64 10.90
N TRP A 177 1.39 7.55 10.13
CA TRP A 177 1.40 6.94 8.81
C TRP A 177 2.27 7.73 7.83
N GLU A 178 2.12 9.06 7.74
CA GLU A 178 2.93 9.88 6.83
C GLU A 178 4.41 9.90 7.23
N TYR A 179 4.72 9.97 8.52
CA TYR A 179 6.09 9.87 9.02
C TYR A 179 6.73 8.54 8.60
N ALA A 180 6.00 7.43 8.77
CA ALA A 180 6.49 6.11 8.41
C ALA A 180 6.59 5.92 6.89
N CYS A 181 5.65 6.47 6.13
CA CYS A 181 5.63 6.48 4.67
C CYS A 181 6.88 7.19 4.12
N ARG A 182 7.17 8.40 4.61
CA ARG A 182 8.32 9.21 4.18
C ARG A 182 9.65 8.58 4.57
N ALA A 183 9.73 7.86 5.69
CA ALA A 183 10.93 7.20 6.18
C ALA A 183 12.20 8.09 6.13
N GLY A 184 12.06 9.35 6.53
CA GLY A 184 13.13 10.35 6.57
C GLY A 184 13.35 11.17 5.29
N THR A 185 12.62 10.87 4.21
CA THR A 185 12.68 11.65 2.96
C THR A 185 11.82 12.92 3.02
N THR A 186 12.20 13.91 2.21
CA THR A 186 11.42 15.15 2.00
C THR A 186 10.90 15.29 0.57
N THR A 187 11.06 14.24 -0.23
CA THR A 187 10.63 14.14 -1.63
C THR A 187 9.13 13.84 -1.72
N ARG A 188 8.59 13.89 -2.95
CA ARG A 188 7.18 13.59 -3.22
C ARG A 188 6.81 12.15 -2.82
N TYR A 189 7.67 11.19 -3.14
CA TYR A 189 7.54 9.79 -2.75
C TYR A 189 8.76 9.37 -1.92
N SER A 190 8.65 8.32 -1.13
CA SER A 190 9.76 7.78 -0.34
C SER A 190 10.92 7.23 -1.20
N CYS A 191 10.66 6.97 -2.49
CA CYS A 191 11.66 6.58 -3.47
C CYS A 191 12.27 7.75 -4.26
N GLY A 192 11.76 8.97 -4.12
CA GLY A 192 12.21 10.16 -4.87
C GLY A 192 11.05 11.02 -5.39
N ASP A 193 11.34 12.01 -6.24
CA ASP A 193 10.33 12.92 -6.80
C ASP A 193 9.72 12.42 -8.13
N ASP A 194 10.42 11.53 -8.83
CA ASP A 194 9.97 10.97 -10.11
C ASP A 194 8.92 9.87 -9.89
N PRO A 195 7.66 10.04 -10.36
CA PRO A 195 6.62 9.03 -10.23
C PRO A 195 6.98 7.69 -10.89
N ALA A 196 7.84 7.67 -11.91
CA ALA A 196 8.26 6.41 -12.53
C ALA A 196 9.01 5.48 -11.54
N LEU A 197 9.55 6.03 -10.45
CA LEU A 197 10.21 5.24 -9.39
C LEU A 197 9.21 4.42 -8.57
N LEU A 198 7.92 4.78 -8.56
CA LEU A 198 6.88 4.02 -7.86
C LEU A 198 6.72 2.60 -8.38
N LEU A 199 7.03 2.36 -9.66
CA LEU A 199 7.06 1.01 -10.27
C LEU A 199 8.03 0.05 -9.56
N ARG A 200 8.96 0.56 -8.74
CA ARG A 200 9.88 -0.24 -7.94
C ARG A 200 9.38 -0.54 -6.54
N THR A 201 8.46 0.27 -6.01
CA THR A 201 8.09 0.27 -4.59
C THR A 201 6.62 0.01 -4.33
N SER A 202 5.76 0.05 -5.36
CA SER A 202 4.32 -0.09 -5.15
C SER A 202 3.61 -0.56 -6.41
N ARG A 203 2.45 -1.18 -6.19
CA ARG A 203 1.48 -1.43 -7.25
C ARG A 203 0.70 -0.15 -7.56
N THR A 204 0.69 0.25 -8.81
CA THR A 204 0.05 1.45 -9.35
C THR A 204 -0.96 1.10 -10.46
N PHE A 205 -1.56 2.12 -11.07
CA PHE A 205 -2.49 1.96 -12.17
C PHE A 205 -1.74 2.05 -13.52
N ASP A 206 -1.83 1.00 -14.34
CA ASP A 206 -1.29 1.00 -15.71
C ASP A 206 -2.42 1.33 -16.73
N PRO A 207 -2.28 2.38 -17.56
CA PRO A 207 -3.28 2.73 -18.57
C PRO A 207 -3.33 1.74 -19.75
N ALA A 208 -2.35 0.86 -19.93
CA ALA A 208 -2.25 0.00 -21.09
C ALA A 208 -3.40 -1.02 -21.13
N GLY A 209 -4.37 -0.79 -22.02
CA GLY A 209 -5.32 -1.81 -22.46
C GLY A 209 -6.77 -1.64 -21.98
N ARG A 210 -7.18 -0.49 -21.45
CA ARG A 210 -8.59 -0.28 -21.08
C ARG A 210 -9.12 1.13 -21.35
N ASP A 211 -10.36 1.18 -21.84
CA ASP A 211 -11.22 2.38 -21.83
C ASP A 211 -11.81 2.58 -20.42
N VAL A 212 -10.92 2.81 -19.45
CA VAL A 212 -11.29 3.11 -18.05
C VAL A 212 -11.51 4.61 -17.98
N LYS A 213 -12.74 5.01 -17.65
CA LYS A 213 -12.90 6.30 -16.99
C LYS A 213 -12.16 6.18 -15.67
N LEU A 214 -10.99 6.82 -15.58
CA LEU A 214 -10.16 6.86 -14.37
C LEU A 214 -11.10 7.03 -13.17
N HIS A 215 -10.99 6.17 -12.15
CA HIS A 215 -11.42 6.65 -10.85
C HIS A 215 -10.51 7.85 -10.57
N VAL A 216 -11.05 8.88 -9.92
CA VAL A 216 -10.39 10.19 -9.82
C VAL A 216 -9.06 10.17 -9.05
N GLN A 217 -8.64 8.99 -8.60
CA GLN A 217 -7.45 8.66 -7.82
C GLN A 217 -6.45 7.78 -8.60
N ASP A 218 -6.63 7.56 -9.91
CA ASP A 218 -5.73 6.76 -10.74
C ASP A 218 -4.79 7.67 -11.56
N VAL A 219 -3.52 7.83 -11.15
CA VAL A 219 -2.49 8.41 -12.03
C VAL A 219 -1.90 7.27 -12.83
N PRO A 220 -2.06 7.25 -14.15
CA PRO A 220 -1.48 6.18 -14.95
C PRO A 220 0.05 6.25 -14.93
N ILE A 221 0.69 5.18 -14.47
CA ILE A 221 2.13 4.97 -14.57
C ILE A 221 2.34 3.71 -15.41
N PRO A 222 2.69 3.85 -16.71
CA PRO A 222 2.87 2.70 -17.58
C PRO A 222 4.00 1.78 -17.11
N GLY A 223 3.78 0.47 -17.17
CA GLY A 223 4.82 -0.53 -16.90
C GLY A 223 4.54 -1.45 -15.71
N ASP A 224 3.41 -1.27 -15.02
CA ASP A 224 3.02 -2.09 -13.87
C ASP A 224 2.09 -3.27 -14.25
N GLY A 225 1.77 -3.41 -15.53
CA GLY A 225 1.06 -4.55 -16.07
C GLY A 225 -0.46 -4.36 -16.15
N PRO A 226 -1.16 -5.20 -16.94
CA PRO A 226 -2.50 -4.88 -17.44
C PRO A 226 -3.65 -5.11 -16.45
N LEU A 227 -3.41 -5.79 -15.33
CA LEU A 227 -4.47 -6.18 -14.39
C LEU A 227 -4.50 -5.21 -13.21
N PRO A 228 -5.58 -4.43 -13.00
CA PRO A 228 -5.70 -3.37 -11.98
C PRO A 228 -6.03 -3.93 -10.58
N PHE A 229 -5.55 -5.13 -10.28
CA PHE A 229 -5.85 -5.81 -9.02
C PHE A 229 -4.73 -5.64 -8.01
N THR A 230 -5.01 -5.89 -6.74
CA THR A 230 -3.96 -5.96 -5.73
C THR A 230 -2.99 -7.09 -6.05
N VAL A 231 -1.80 -7.01 -5.47
CA VAL A 231 -0.80 -8.09 -5.50
C VAL A 231 -0.55 -8.59 -4.08
N PRO A 232 0.14 -9.73 -3.89
CA PRO A 232 0.60 -10.12 -2.57
C PRO A 232 1.42 -9.00 -1.92
N VAL A 233 1.20 -8.74 -0.64
CA VAL A 233 1.93 -7.69 0.08
C VAL A 233 3.44 -7.96 0.06
N GLY A 234 4.23 -6.89 -0.03
CA GLY A 234 5.69 -6.98 -0.11
C GLY A 234 6.22 -7.51 -1.45
N SER A 235 5.43 -7.36 -2.53
CA SER A 235 5.87 -7.71 -3.89
C SER A 235 6.89 -6.73 -4.47
N TYR A 236 6.97 -5.53 -3.91
CA TYR A 236 7.87 -4.46 -4.34
C TYR A 236 8.93 -4.15 -3.27
N LEU A 237 9.81 -3.19 -3.53
CA LEU A 237 10.83 -2.77 -2.57
C LEU A 237 10.22 -1.96 -1.42
N ALA A 238 10.69 -2.22 -0.20
CA ALA A 238 10.36 -1.41 0.98
C ALA A 238 11.03 -0.03 0.94
N ASN A 239 10.45 0.91 1.71
CA ASN A 239 11.08 2.18 2.02
C ASN A 239 12.23 2.03 3.05
N ALA A 240 12.89 3.13 3.42
CA ALA A 240 14.05 3.11 4.30
C ALA A 240 13.77 2.64 5.75
N PHE A 241 12.50 2.59 6.19
CA PHE A 241 12.11 2.00 7.47
C PHE A 241 11.78 0.51 7.35
N GLY A 242 11.73 -0.06 6.14
CA GLY A 242 11.36 -1.46 5.93
C GLY A 242 9.86 -1.70 5.82
N LEU A 243 9.09 -0.65 5.48
CA LEU A 243 7.65 -0.74 5.19
C LEU A 243 7.43 -0.87 3.68
N TYR A 244 6.48 -1.70 3.30
CA TYR A 244 6.15 -1.99 1.90
C TYR A 244 4.85 -1.30 1.48
N ASP A 245 4.67 -1.13 0.17
CA ASP A 245 3.40 -0.73 -0.45
C ASP A 245 2.81 0.61 0.05
N MET A 246 3.62 1.47 0.69
CA MET A 246 3.18 2.74 1.28
C MET A 246 2.67 3.80 0.28
N HIS A 247 2.83 3.55 -1.03
CA HIS A 247 2.39 4.46 -2.11
C HIS A 247 1.41 3.79 -3.12
N GLY A 248 0.86 2.62 -2.81
CA GLY A 248 -0.07 1.95 -3.72
C GLY A 248 -0.58 0.61 -3.20
N ASN A 249 -1.02 -0.25 -4.11
CA ASN A 249 -1.73 -1.50 -3.84
C ASN A 249 -3.20 -1.28 -3.39
N VAL A 250 -3.46 -0.61 -2.26
CA VAL A 250 -4.82 -0.35 -1.73
C VAL A 250 -5.05 1.07 -1.21
#